data_AF-D4DL98-F1
#
_entry.id   AF-D4DL98-F1
#
_cell.length_a   1.000
_cell.length_b   1.000
_cell.length_c   1.000
_cell.angle_alpha   90.00
_cell.angle_beta   90.00
_cell.angle_gamma   90.00
#
_symmetry.space_group_name_H-M   'P 1'
#
loop_
_entity.id
_entity.type
_entity.pdbx_description
1 polymer ?
#
loop_
_entity_poly.entity_id
_entity_poly.type
_entity_poly.pdbx_seq_one_letter_code
_entity_poly.pdbx_strand_id
1 'polypeptide(L)'
;MNFAKGILESRKQHYKHLAKLLRPIPLQVPTKIELMPGNTIKVTLFDANHCPGSVMFLVEGDGKAILYTGDIRGKATITQSYKHDSRSVFLLTISLAESWWVQSLIRNPVLIPYTMGDRRLDTIYFDTTFATKSDIHQVFPSKAEGIRELLSKIKGYPEDTIFYLRSWTFGYEDVWLALSAALGTKVGCVDPH
;
A
#
# COMPACT_ATOMS: atom_id res chain seq x y z
N MET A 1 14.46 -16.42 1.71
CA MET A 1 14.75 -16.00 3.11
C MET A 1 14.89 -17.27 3.94
N ASN A 2 16.08 -17.63 4.42
CA ASN A 2 16.29 -18.90 5.14
C ASN A 2 16.71 -18.63 6.59
N PHE A 3 15.72 -18.49 7.47
CA PHE A 3 15.93 -18.22 8.89
C PHE A 3 16.60 -19.38 9.65
N ALA A 4 16.77 -20.56 9.06
CA ALA A 4 17.35 -21.73 9.75
C ALA A 4 18.83 -21.55 10.13
N LYS A 5 19.58 -20.69 9.42
CA LYS A 5 21.03 -20.53 9.62
C LYS A 5 21.45 -19.20 10.24
N GLY A 6 20.51 -18.33 10.63
CA GLY A 6 20.83 -16.94 11.03
C GLY A 6 21.44 -16.10 9.89
N ILE A 7 21.45 -16.65 8.67
CA ILE A 7 21.91 -15.96 7.47
C ILE A 7 20.71 -15.18 6.95
N LEU A 8 20.69 -13.87 7.21
CA LEU A 8 20.08 -12.94 6.28
C LEU A 8 20.83 -13.13 4.97
N GLU A 9 20.34 -14.01 4.09
CA GLU A 9 20.72 -13.95 2.69
C GLU A 9 20.09 -12.67 2.13
N SER A 10 20.57 -11.50 2.57
CA SER A 10 20.75 -10.42 1.64
C SER A 10 21.81 -10.97 0.68
N ARG A 11 21.38 -11.66 -0.38
CA ARG A 11 22.12 -11.50 -1.62
C ARG A 11 22.10 -9.99 -1.84
N LYS A 12 23.18 -9.33 -1.42
CA LYS A 12 23.52 -7.97 -1.77
C LYS A 12 23.83 -8.01 -3.26
N GLN A 13 22.79 -8.22 -4.06
CA GLN A 13 22.84 -8.08 -5.48
C GLN A 13 22.86 -6.57 -5.69
N HIS A 14 24.05 -5.99 -5.53
CA HIS A 14 24.28 -4.59 -5.80
C HIS A 14 24.19 -4.46 -7.31
N TYR A 15 23.03 -4.08 -7.81
CA TYR A 15 22.86 -3.57 -9.16
C TYR A 15 23.55 -2.20 -9.24
N LYS A 16 24.88 -2.17 -9.10
CA LYS A 16 25.69 -0.94 -9.07
C LYS A 16 25.47 -0.09 -10.33
N HIS A 17 25.13 -0.74 -11.44
CA HIS A 17 24.77 -0.07 -12.69
C HIS A 17 23.41 0.64 -12.61
N LEU A 18 22.44 0.10 -11.86
CA LEU A 18 21.14 0.74 -11.62
C LEU A 18 21.21 1.87 -10.60
N ALA A 19 22.27 1.96 -9.76
CA ALA A 19 22.41 3.05 -8.80
C ALA A 19 22.47 4.45 -9.47
N LYS A 20 22.86 4.51 -10.75
CA LYS A 20 22.81 5.73 -11.57
C LYS A 20 21.44 6.00 -12.19
N LEU A 21 20.55 5.00 -12.20
CA LEU A 21 19.23 5.04 -12.85
C LEU A 21 18.08 5.06 -11.82
N LEU A 22 18.33 4.63 -10.59
CA LEU A 22 17.37 4.55 -9.51
C LEU A 22 17.70 5.58 -8.44
N ARG A 23 16.70 6.40 -8.11
CA ARG A 23 16.78 7.38 -7.02
C ARG A 23 15.69 7.05 -5.99
N PRO A 24 16.03 6.50 -4.82
CA PRO A 24 15.05 6.31 -3.76
C PRO A 24 14.60 7.67 -3.24
N ILE A 25 13.30 7.78 -2.92
CA ILE A 25 12.70 8.95 -2.30
C ILE A 25 12.15 8.52 -0.93
N PRO A 26 12.45 9.26 0.15
CA PRO A 26 11.90 8.93 1.46
C PRO A 26 10.38 9.16 1.52
N LEU A 27 9.70 8.32 2.31
CA LEU A 27 8.28 8.50 2.61
C LEU A 27 8.06 9.82 3.35
N GLN A 28 6.96 10.50 3.01
CA GLN A 28 6.42 11.68 3.67
C GLN A 28 7.35 12.91 3.68
N VAL A 29 8.42 12.89 2.87
CA VAL A 29 9.38 13.99 2.74
C VAL A 29 9.23 14.61 1.35
N PRO A 30 8.77 15.88 1.27
CA PRO A 30 8.68 16.59 0.00
C PRO A 30 10.06 16.71 -0.67
N THR A 31 10.20 16.09 -1.83
CA THR A 31 11.48 15.98 -2.53
C THR A 31 11.40 16.69 -3.87
N LYS A 32 12.30 17.66 -4.11
CA LYS A 32 12.40 18.33 -5.41
C LYS A 32 13.09 17.41 -6.42
N ILE A 33 12.47 17.29 -7.60
CA ILE A 33 12.98 16.53 -8.74
C ILE A 33 13.02 17.45 -9.95
N GLU A 34 14.23 17.68 -10.46
CA GLU A 34 14.42 18.39 -11.73
C GLU A 34 14.17 17.41 -12.88
N LEU A 35 13.24 17.73 -13.75
CA LEU A 35 12.89 16.92 -14.92
C LEU A 35 13.79 17.28 -16.11
N MET A 36 14.05 18.58 -16.27
CA MET A 36 14.90 19.20 -17.28
C MET A 36 15.43 20.52 -16.71
N PRO A 37 16.49 21.12 -17.29
CA PRO A 37 17.02 22.39 -16.82
C PRO A 37 15.94 23.47 -16.62
N GLY A 38 15.77 23.93 -15.39
CA GLY A 38 14.79 24.97 -15.04
C GLY A 38 13.35 24.48 -14.86
N ASN A 39 13.07 23.18 -15.03
CA ASN A 39 11.77 22.58 -14.79
C ASN A 39 11.86 21.58 -13.62
N THR A 40 11.21 21.91 -12.50
CA THR A 40 11.25 21.12 -11.27
C THR A 40 9.84 20.85 -10.76
N ILE A 41 9.61 19.60 -10.35
CA ILE A 41 8.44 19.20 -9.59
C ILE A 41 8.83 18.87 -8.14
N LYS A 42 7.86 18.86 -7.25
CA LYS A 42 8.01 18.37 -5.87
C LYS A 42 7.18 17.10 -5.72
N VAL A 43 7.81 16.02 -5.30
CA VAL A 43 7.17 14.71 -5.12
C VAL A 43 7.24 14.31 -3.67
N THR A 44 6.11 13.87 -3.11
CA THR A 44 6.02 13.30 -1.76
C THR A 44 5.39 11.91 -1.84
N LEU A 45 6.02 10.92 -1.20
CA LEU A 45 5.52 9.55 -1.18
C LEU A 45 4.72 9.28 0.10
N PHE A 46 3.65 8.49 0.00
CA PHE A 46 2.87 8.02 1.16
C PHE A 46 2.69 6.52 1.09
N ASP A 47 2.56 5.86 2.24
CA ASP A 47 2.28 4.42 2.28
C ASP A 47 0.94 4.11 1.63
N ALA A 48 0.91 3.16 0.70
CA ALA A 48 -0.31 2.76 -0.03
C ALA A 48 -1.08 1.61 0.65
N ASN A 49 -0.55 1.03 1.73
CA ASN A 49 -1.14 -0.09 2.48
C ASN A 49 -1.47 -1.34 1.62
N HIS A 50 -0.89 -1.48 0.43
CA HIS A 50 -1.15 -2.60 -0.49
C HIS A 50 -0.17 -3.76 -0.25
N CYS A 51 1.13 -3.50 -0.36
CA CYS A 51 2.22 -4.45 -0.10
C CYS A 51 3.50 -3.73 0.38
N PRO A 52 4.53 -4.44 0.88
CA PRO A 52 5.79 -3.81 1.27
C PRO A 52 6.39 -2.95 0.14
N GLY A 53 6.64 -1.68 0.43
CA GLY A 53 7.21 -0.72 -0.52
C GLY A 53 6.19 -0.09 -1.49
N SER A 54 4.90 -0.45 -1.42
CA SER A 54 3.85 0.23 -2.18
C SER A 54 3.64 1.67 -1.70
N VAL A 55 3.55 2.61 -2.64
CA VAL A 55 3.43 4.04 -2.33
C VAL A 55 2.43 4.77 -3.21
N MET A 56 1.79 5.79 -2.63
CA MET A 56 1.11 6.85 -3.36
C MET A 56 2.09 7.99 -3.65
N PHE A 57 1.89 8.72 -4.73
CA PHE A 57 2.68 9.88 -5.14
C PHE A 57 1.81 11.14 -5.14
N LEU A 58 2.16 12.12 -4.31
CA LEU A 58 1.71 13.50 -4.50
C LEU A 58 2.76 14.24 -5.34
N VAL A 59 2.35 14.73 -6.50
CA VAL A 59 3.19 15.49 -7.42
C VAL A 59 2.67 16.93 -7.49
N GLU A 60 3.54 17.88 -7.17
CA GLU A 60 3.23 19.31 -7.17
C GLU A 60 4.18 20.05 -8.11
N GLY A 61 3.65 20.88 -9.00
CA GLY A 61 4.42 21.64 -9.98
C GLY A 61 3.52 22.58 -10.78
N ASP A 62 4.04 23.72 -11.24
CA ASP A 62 3.30 24.72 -12.03
C ASP A 62 1.94 25.12 -11.45
N GLY A 63 1.88 25.28 -10.13
CA GLY A 63 0.66 25.63 -9.40
C GLY A 63 -0.38 24.51 -9.28
N LYS A 64 -0.12 23.32 -9.84
CA LYS A 64 -0.99 22.15 -9.79
C LYS A 64 -0.53 21.11 -8.79
N ALA A 65 -1.46 20.25 -8.37
CA ALA A 65 -1.23 19.11 -7.50
C ALA A 65 -1.99 17.87 -8.00
N ILE A 66 -1.26 16.79 -8.19
CA ILE A 66 -1.79 15.50 -8.66
C ILE A 66 -1.50 14.44 -7.61
N LEU A 67 -2.49 13.62 -7.29
CA LEU A 67 -2.29 12.44 -6.45
C LEU A 67 -2.44 11.17 -7.30
N TYR A 68 -1.44 10.31 -7.28
CA TYR A 68 -1.48 8.99 -7.91
C TYR A 68 -1.41 7.93 -6.81
N THR A 69 -2.43 7.10 -6.67
CA THR A 69 -2.50 6.16 -5.53
C THR A 69 -1.62 4.93 -5.72
N GLY A 70 -1.29 4.56 -6.96
CA GLY A 70 -0.91 3.17 -7.24
C GLY A 70 -2.01 2.22 -6.80
N ASP A 71 -1.66 0.97 -6.53
CA ASP A 71 -2.59 0.00 -5.93
C ASP A 71 -2.72 0.29 -4.44
N ILE A 72 -3.96 0.38 -3.94
CA ILE A 72 -4.25 0.62 -2.52
C ILE A 72 -5.21 -0.43 -2.00
N ARG A 73 -5.09 -0.78 -0.72
CA ARG A 73 -6.11 -1.61 -0.06
C ARG A 73 -7.26 -0.72 0.42
N GLY A 74 -8.20 -0.45 -0.49
CA GLY A 74 -9.43 0.28 -0.19
C GLY A 74 -10.41 0.22 -1.37
N LYS A 75 -11.67 0.59 -1.13
CA LYS A 75 -12.65 0.71 -2.22
C LYS A 75 -12.83 2.18 -2.60
N ALA A 76 -12.44 2.53 -3.82
CA ALA A 76 -12.87 3.77 -4.44
C ALA A 76 -14.38 3.75 -4.69
N THR A 77 -15.14 4.52 -3.91
CA THR A 77 -16.56 4.75 -4.16
C THR A 77 -16.74 6.06 -4.90
N ILE A 78 -16.87 5.99 -6.23
CA ILE A 78 -17.28 7.13 -7.04
C ILE A 78 -18.80 7.19 -7.02
N THR A 79 -19.38 8.02 -6.17
CA THR A 79 -20.81 8.29 -6.20
C THR A 79 -21.10 9.44 -7.19
N GLN A 80 -22.31 9.49 -7.75
CA GLN A 80 -22.63 10.36 -8.90
C GLN A 80 -22.77 11.85 -8.54
N SER A 81 -22.91 12.18 -7.25
CA SER A 81 -23.02 13.54 -6.70
C SER A 81 -21.71 14.35 -6.67
N TYR A 82 -20.58 13.78 -7.10
CA TYR A 82 -19.23 14.18 -6.66
C TYR A 82 -18.39 14.92 -7.70
N LYS A 83 -19.04 15.54 -8.69
CA LYS A 83 -18.35 16.22 -9.79
C LYS A 83 -17.70 17.56 -9.43
N HIS A 84 -17.87 18.09 -8.21
CA HIS A 84 -17.49 19.49 -7.90
C HIS A 84 -16.34 19.69 -6.90
N ASP A 85 -15.96 18.70 -6.08
CA ASP A 85 -14.92 18.89 -5.04
C ASP A 85 -13.97 17.68 -4.86
N SER A 86 -12.68 17.92 -5.11
CA SER A 86 -11.60 16.93 -4.97
C SER A 86 -11.39 16.45 -3.52
N ARG A 87 -11.77 17.25 -2.51
CA ARG A 87 -11.62 16.87 -1.09
C ARG A 87 -12.58 15.76 -0.72
N SER A 88 -13.85 15.96 -1.05
CA SER A 88 -14.92 14.99 -0.86
C SER A 88 -14.60 13.66 -1.55
N VAL A 89 -13.99 13.70 -2.74
CA VAL A 89 -13.58 12.48 -3.47
C VAL A 89 -12.44 11.75 -2.78
N PHE A 90 -11.39 12.44 -2.31
CA PHE A 90 -10.26 11.80 -1.64
C PHE A 90 -10.67 11.17 -0.29
N LEU A 91 -11.35 11.94 0.56
CA LEU A 91 -11.76 11.48 1.90
C LEU A 91 -12.78 10.34 1.83
N LEU A 92 -13.73 10.40 0.89
CA LEU A 92 -14.72 9.33 0.71
C LEU A 92 -14.09 8.06 0.12
N THR A 93 -13.13 8.17 -0.79
CA THR A 93 -12.49 7.01 -1.44
C THR A 93 -11.70 6.17 -0.44
N ILE A 94 -10.99 6.78 0.49
CA ILE A 94 -10.24 6.03 1.49
C ILE A 94 -11.11 5.57 2.67
N SER A 95 -12.36 6.05 2.80
CA SER A 95 -13.22 5.74 3.95
C SER A 95 -13.55 4.26 4.14
N LEU A 96 -13.43 3.46 3.07
CA LEU A 96 -13.63 2.01 3.08
C LEU A 96 -12.31 1.23 3.26
N ALA A 97 -11.20 1.92 3.49
CA ALA A 97 -9.93 1.34 3.90
C ALA A 97 -9.82 1.30 5.43
N GLU A 98 -8.76 0.66 5.93
CA GLU A 98 -8.56 0.53 7.38
C GLU A 98 -8.44 1.90 8.06
N SER A 99 -9.23 2.14 9.11
CA SER A 99 -9.38 3.46 9.73
C SER A 99 -8.05 4.04 10.24
N TRP A 100 -7.15 3.19 10.76
CA TRP A 100 -5.84 3.64 11.23
C TRP A 100 -5.00 4.25 10.08
N TRP A 101 -5.06 3.65 8.89
CA TRP A 101 -4.33 4.11 7.71
C TRP A 101 -4.91 5.42 7.19
N VAL A 102 -6.24 5.49 7.06
CA VAL A 102 -6.98 6.71 6.70
C VAL A 102 -6.62 7.88 7.61
N GLN A 103 -6.66 7.64 8.93
CA GLN A 103 -6.33 8.66 9.91
C GLN A 103 -4.86 9.09 9.83
N SER A 104 -3.95 8.20 9.42
CA SER A 104 -2.54 8.59 9.21
C SER A 104 -2.37 9.56 8.03
N LEU A 105 -3.14 9.38 6.95
CA LEU A 105 -3.15 10.28 5.80
C LEU A 105 -3.77 11.64 6.14
N ILE A 106 -4.91 11.66 6.83
CA ILE A 106 -5.62 12.90 7.18
C ILE A 106 -4.78 13.78 8.12
N ARG A 107 -4.01 13.17 9.03
CA ARG A 107 -3.14 13.86 9.98
C ARG A 107 -1.75 14.19 9.42
N ASN A 108 -1.44 13.75 8.19
CA ASN A 108 -0.13 14.01 7.61
C ASN A 108 0.03 15.51 7.26
N PRO A 109 1.06 16.21 7.78
CA PRO A 109 1.22 17.66 7.56
C PRO A 109 1.28 18.10 6.10
N VAL A 110 1.77 17.24 5.19
CA VAL A 110 1.82 17.54 3.75
C VAL A 110 0.42 17.44 3.11
N LEU A 111 -0.42 16.54 3.60
CA LEU A 111 -1.78 16.33 3.10
C LEU A 111 -2.82 17.23 3.77
N ILE A 112 -2.56 17.75 4.99
CA ILE A 112 -3.48 18.64 5.73
C ILE A 112 -4.05 19.77 4.86
N PRO A 113 -3.26 20.54 4.10
CA PRO A 113 -3.80 21.60 3.25
C PRO A 113 -4.81 21.09 2.23
N TYR A 114 -4.68 19.85 1.75
CA TYR A 114 -5.61 19.25 0.80
C TYR A 114 -6.84 18.64 1.48
N THR A 115 -6.68 18.03 2.66
CA THR A 115 -7.78 17.39 3.39
C THR A 115 -8.66 18.40 4.13
N MET A 116 -8.06 19.47 4.68
CA MET A 116 -8.77 20.60 5.31
C MET A 116 -9.30 21.60 4.28
N GLY A 117 -8.70 21.61 3.10
CA GLY A 117 -9.20 22.41 2.00
C GLY A 117 -8.64 23.82 1.87
N ASP A 118 -7.39 24.01 2.26
CA ASP A 118 -6.63 25.20 1.89
C ASP A 118 -6.06 25.08 0.46
N ARG A 119 -5.95 23.85 -0.05
CA ARG A 119 -5.45 23.51 -1.38
C ARG A 119 -6.36 22.50 -2.07
N ARG A 120 -6.33 22.50 -3.40
CA ARG A 120 -7.09 21.57 -4.26
C ARG A 120 -6.14 20.57 -4.91
N LEU A 121 -6.58 19.32 -5.02
CA LEU A 121 -6.00 18.34 -5.95
C LEU A 121 -6.65 18.55 -7.33
N ASP A 122 -5.84 18.84 -8.34
CA ASP A 122 -6.27 19.05 -9.73
C ASP A 122 -6.70 17.74 -10.36
N THR A 123 -6.00 16.65 -10.05
CA THR A 123 -6.28 15.32 -10.59
C THR A 123 -5.93 14.26 -9.55
N ILE A 124 -6.77 13.22 -9.50
CA ILE A 124 -6.48 12.02 -8.71
C ILE A 124 -6.59 10.81 -9.63
N TYR A 125 -5.50 10.04 -9.72
CA TYR A 125 -5.47 8.75 -10.37
C TYR A 125 -5.63 7.68 -9.31
N PHE A 126 -6.76 6.98 -9.35
CA PHE A 126 -7.16 6.00 -8.35
C PHE A 126 -7.00 4.56 -8.84
N ASP A 127 -6.68 3.69 -7.89
CA ASP A 127 -6.98 2.26 -7.99
C ASP A 127 -8.49 2.05 -8.09
N THR A 128 -8.91 1.49 -9.22
CA THR A 128 -10.32 1.19 -9.50
C THR A 128 -10.64 -0.31 -9.48
N THR A 129 -9.71 -1.15 -8.98
CA THR A 129 -9.84 -2.62 -8.97
C THR A 129 -11.18 -3.10 -8.40
N PHE A 130 -11.67 -2.45 -7.34
CA PHE A 130 -12.96 -2.78 -6.71
C PHE A 130 -14.02 -1.68 -6.85
N ALA A 131 -13.85 -0.74 -7.79
CA ALA A 131 -14.81 0.32 -8.08
C ALA A 131 -15.99 -0.21 -8.92
N THR A 132 -16.69 -1.22 -8.40
CA THR A 132 -17.84 -1.85 -9.08
C THR A 132 -19.16 -1.37 -8.48
N LYS A 133 -20.22 -1.35 -9.31
CA LYS A 133 -21.60 -1.06 -8.88
C LYS A 133 -22.27 -2.23 -8.14
N SER A 134 -21.60 -3.37 -8.03
CA SER A 134 -22.15 -4.58 -7.42
C SER A 134 -21.87 -4.59 -5.92
N ASP A 135 -22.87 -5.03 -5.15
CA ASP A 135 -22.81 -5.01 -3.70
C ASP A 135 -21.94 -6.13 -3.09
N ILE A 136 -21.50 -7.09 -3.91
CA ILE A 136 -20.73 -8.27 -3.48
C ILE A 136 -19.36 -7.94 -2.85
N HIS A 137 -18.84 -6.74 -3.09
CA HIS A 137 -17.55 -6.26 -2.58
C HIS A 137 -17.70 -4.96 -1.77
N GLN A 138 -18.86 -4.74 -1.13
CA GLN A 138 -19.08 -3.53 -0.34
C GLN A 138 -18.25 -3.47 0.95
N VAL A 139 -18.05 -4.62 1.60
CA VAL A 139 -17.33 -4.69 2.87
C VAL A 139 -16.20 -5.70 2.75
N PHE A 140 -14.97 -5.20 2.82
CA PHE A 140 -13.80 -6.04 2.99
C PHE A 140 -13.50 -6.15 4.49
N PRO A 141 -13.26 -7.35 5.02
CA PRO A 141 -12.69 -7.47 6.35
C PRO A 141 -11.33 -6.78 6.39
N SER A 142 -10.98 -6.25 7.57
CA SER A 142 -9.64 -5.75 7.85
C SER A 142 -8.58 -6.83 7.64
N LYS A 143 -7.30 -6.44 7.51
CA LYS A 143 -6.18 -7.39 7.47
C LYS A 143 -6.22 -8.32 8.69
N ALA A 144 -6.47 -7.71 9.86
CA ALA A 144 -6.53 -8.42 11.14
C ALA A 144 -7.68 -9.45 11.19
N GLU A 145 -8.87 -9.11 10.69
CA GLU A 145 -10.00 -10.05 10.63
C GLU A 145 -9.73 -11.21 9.67
N GLY A 146 -9.13 -10.95 8.51
CA GLY A 146 -8.74 -12.00 7.57
C GLY A 146 -7.71 -12.96 8.17
N ILE A 147 -6.72 -12.44 8.89
CA ILE A 147 -5.73 -13.26 9.62
C ILE A 147 -6.41 -14.06 10.74
N ARG A 148 -7.30 -13.44 11.52
CA ARG A 148 -8.04 -14.12 12.59
C ARG A 148 -8.86 -15.30 12.05
N GLU A 149 -9.56 -15.10 10.94
CA GLU A 149 -10.33 -16.16 10.28
C GLU A 149 -9.42 -17.31 9.82
N LEU A 150 -8.29 -16.99 9.17
CA LEU A 150 -7.32 -17.98 8.74
C LEU A 150 -6.79 -18.81 9.92
N LEU A 151 -6.35 -18.16 10.99
CA LEU A 151 -5.84 -18.82 12.19
C LEU A 151 -6.91 -19.69 12.85
N SER A 152 -8.17 -19.24 12.85
CA SER A 152 -9.30 -20.03 13.37
C SER A 152 -9.50 -21.32 12.58
N LYS A 153 -9.35 -21.28 11.26
CA LYS A 153 -9.49 -22.48 10.40
C LYS A 153 -8.34 -23.45 10.62
N ILE A 154 -7.12 -22.96 10.73
CA ILE A 154 -5.93 -23.79 10.92
C ILE A 154 -5.96 -24.56 12.24
N LYS A 155 -6.47 -23.96 13.32
CA LYS A 155 -6.63 -24.64 14.62
C LYS A 155 -7.54 -25.86 14.58
N GLY A 156 -8.39 -26.01 13.56
CA GLY A 156 -9.27 -27.16 13.41
C GLY A 156 -8.60 -28.40 12.84
N TYR A 157 -7.34 -28.31 12.40
CA TYR A 157 -6.61 -29.42 11.80
C TYR A 157 -5.67 -30.09 12.83
N PRO A 158 -5.32 -31.38 12.63
CA PRO A 158 -4.29 -32.06 13.42
C PRO A 158 -2.95 -31.30 13.46
N GLU A 159 -2.21 -31.41 14.56
CA GLU A 159 -0.94 -30.68 14.79
C GLU A 159 0.17 -31.06 13.78
N ASP A 160 0.10 -32.24 13.17
CA ASP A 160 1.03 -32.73 12.15
C ASP A 160 0.67 -32.31 10.71
N THR A 161 -0.38 -31.50 10.54
CA THR A 161 -0.84 -31.03 9.22
C THR A 161 0.19 -30.09 8.58
N ILE A 162 0.55 -30.38 7.32
CA ILE A 162 1.39 -29.51 6.49
C ILE A 162 0.50 -28.65 5.59
N PHE A 163 0.55 -27.33 5.76
CA PHE A 163 -0.18 -26.38 4.94
C PHE A 163 0.67 -25.83 3.80
N TYR A 164 0.15 -25.90 2.58
CA TYR A 164 0.74 -25.28 1.39
C TYR A 164 -0.06 -24.03 1.01
N LEU A 165 0.59 -22.87 1.04
CA LEU A 165 -0.03 -21.58 0.74
C LEU A 165 0.57 -21.04 -0.54
N ARG A 166 -0.25 -20.98 -1.59
CA ARG A 166 0.17 -20.44 -2.89
C ARG A 166 0.18 -18.92 -2.82
N SER A 167 1.34 -18.33 -3.05
CA SER A 167 1.53 -16.89 -3.22
C SER A 167 2.43 -16.64 -4.42
N TRP A 168 2.07 -15.66 -5.24
CA TRP A 168 2.78 -15.34 -6.48
C TRP A 168 3.23 -13.87 -6.55
N THR A 169 2.81 -13.04 -5.59
CA THR A 169 3.22 -11.64 -5.42
C THR A 169 3.60 -11.34 -3.98
N PHE A 170 4.15 -10.16 -3.75
CA PHE A 170 4.22 -9.54 -2.42
C PHE A 170 2.81 -9.23 -1.87
N GLY A 171 2.71 -8.98 -0.57
CA GLY A 171 1.47 -8.58 0.12
C GLY A 171 0.91 -9.61 1.12
N TYR A 172 1.58 -10.74 1.29
CA TYR A 172 1.18 -11.81 2.21
C TYR A 172 2.06 -11.88 3.47
N GLU A 173 2.97 -10.93 3.66
CA GLU A 173 4.00 -10.98 4.70
C GLU A 173 3.39 -11.03 6.11
N ASP A 174 2.34 -10.26 6.38
CA ASP A 174 1.61 -10.31 7.66
C ASP A 174 0.97 -11.67 7.91
N VAL A 175 0.50 -12.34 6.86
CA VAL A 175 -0.05 -13.70 6.94
C VAL A 175 1.04 -14.70 7.31
N TRP A 176 2.22 -14.60 6.68
CA TRP A 176 3.37 -15.47 6.98
C TRP A 176 3.86 -15.30 8.40
N LEU A 177 3.97 -14.05 8.89
CA LEU A 177 4.38 -13.76 10.25
C LEU A 177 3.36 -14.31 11.26
N ALA A 178 2.06 -14.09 11.02
CA ALA A 178 1.01 -14.59 11.90
C ALA A 178 0.98 -16.11 11.98
N LEU A 179 1.12 -16.80 10.84
CA LEU A 179 1.17 -18.26 10.78
C LEU A 179 2.41 -18.84 11.46
N SER A 180 3.58 -18.24 11.20
CA SER A 180 4.84 -18.63 11.83
C SER A 180 4.73 -18.54 13.36
N ALA A 181 4.17 -17.43 13.87
CA ALA A 181 3.95 -17.24 15.29
C ALA A 181 2.92 -18.22 15.87
N ALA A 182 1.81 -18.47 15.17
CA ALA A 182 0.74 -19.34 15.65
C ALA A 182 1.11 -20.82 15.67
N LEU A 183 1.93 -21.27 14.71
CA LEU A 183 2.36 -22.68 14.59
C LEU A 183 3.71 -22.94 15.27
N GLY A 184 4.44 -21.90 15.70
CA GLY A 184 5.78 -22.05 16.26
C GLY A 184 6.82 -22.55 15.25
N THR A 185 6.56 -22.36 13.96
CA THR A 185 7.41 -22.86 12.86
C THR A 185 7.92 -21.73 11.97
N LYS A 186 8.98 -21.98 11.20
CA LYS A 186 9.41 -21.08 10.13
C LYS A 186 8.58 -21.34 8.87
N VAL A 187 8.24 -20.29 8.13
CA VAL A 187 7.66 -20.45 6.80
C VAL A 187 8.76 -20.87 5.83
N GLY A 188 8.66 -22.08 5.30
CA GLY A 188 9.52 -22.57 4.22
C GLY A 188 9.05 -22.01 2.88
N CYS A 189 9.91 -21.30 2.17
CA CYS A 189 9.67 -20.93 0.77
C CYS A 189 10.14 -22.08 -0.12
N VAL A 190 9.23 -22.68 -0.88
CA VAL A 190 9.57 -23.65 -1.92
C VAL A 190 9.63 -22.88 -3.23
N ASP A 191 10.83 -22.63 -3.73
CA ASP A 191 11.01 -22.10 -5.08
C ASP A 191 10.79 -23.27 -6.06
N PRO A 192 9.83 -23.20 -6.99
CA PRO A 192 9.61 -24.25 -7.97
C PRO A 192 10.71 -24.33 -9.06
N HIS A 193 11.79 -23.55 -8.94
CA HIS A 193 12.87 -23.46 -9.92
C HIS A 193 14.25 -23.87 -9.36
#